data_AF-A0A2P2HYW7-F1
#
_entry.id   AF-A0A2P2HYW7-F1
#
_cell.length_a   1.000
_cell.length_b   1.000
_cell.length_c   1.000
_cell.angle_alpha   90.00
_cell.angle_beta   90.00
_cell.angle_gamma   90.00
#
_symmetry.space_group_name_H-M   'P 1'
#
loop_
_entity.id
_entity.type
_entity.pdbx_description
1 polymer ?
#
loop_
_entity_poly.entity_id
_entity_poly.type
_entity_poly.pdbx_seq_one_letter_code
_entity_poly.pdbx_strand_id
1 'polypeptide(L)'
;MGANASQLEKEIGTDQFPANEHYFGLVNFGNTCYINSVLQALYFCKPFREKILEYKAKNKRTKETLLACLADLFYNIATQKKKVGTIAPKKFIARFRKENVKFDNYMQHDAHEFFVQL
;
A
#
# COMPACT_ATOMS: atom_id res chain seq x y z
N MET A 1 -22.47 -20.06 -5.24
CA MET A 1 -21.24 -20.56 -4.59
C MET A 1 -20.67 -19.43 -3.76
N GLY A 2 -20.90 -19.43 -2.44
CA GLY A 2 -20.47 -18.35 -1.55
C GLY A 2 -18.95 -18.32 -1.45
N ALA A 3 -18.34 -17.16 -1.68
CA ALA A 3 -16.92 -16.98 -1.41
C ALA A 3 -16.69 -17.19 0.10
N ASN A 4 -15.89 -18.19 0.46
CA ASN A 4 -15.50 -18.41 1.85
C ASN A 4 -14.81 -17.14 2.36
N ALA A 5 -15.42 -16.49 3.36
CA ALA A 5 -14.85 -15.32 4.02
C ALA A 5 -13.47 -15.65 4.61
N SER A 6 -12.53 -14.72 4.52
CA SER A 6 -11.20 -14.87 5.14
C SER A 6 -11.30 -14.97 6.67
N GLN A 7 -10.25 -15.47 7.33
CA GLN A 7 -10.21 -15.55 8.78
C GLN A 7 -10.41 -14.18 9.44
N LEU A 8 -9.78 -13.13 8.90
CA LEU A 8 -9.94 -11.76 9.40
C LEU A 8 -11.38 -11.25 9.25
N GLU A 9 -12.07 -11.57 8.15
CA GLU A 9 -13.48 -11.23 7.99
C GLU A 9 -14.37 -11.94 9.03
N LYS A 10 -14.02 -13.18 9.40
CA LYS A 10 -14.73 -13.94 10.43
C LYS A 10 -14.48 -13.38 11.83
N GLU A 11 -13.24 -12.97 12.13
CA GLU A 11 -12.84 -12.42 13.43
C GLU A 11 -13.43 -11.04 13.69
N ILE A 12 -13.49 -10.17 12.67
CA ILE A 12 -14.14 -8.86 12.77
C ILE A 12 -15.67 -9.02 12.82
N GLY A 13 -16.21 -10.00 12.11
CA GLY A 13 -17.65 -10.18 11.95
C GLY A 13 -18.21 -9.34 10.79
N THR A 14 -19.17 -9.91 10.07
CA THR A 14 -19.71 -9.33 8.83
C THR A 14 -20.36 -7.96 9.03
N ASP A 15 -20.98 -7.77 10.20
CA ASP A 15 -21.76 -6.56 10.51
C ASP A 15 -20.86 -5.40 11.00
N GLN A 16 -19.66 -5.71 11.49
CA GLN A 16 -18.70 -4.72 11.97
C GLN A 16 -17.65 -4.35 10.91
N PHE A 17 -17.51 -5.16 9.85
CA PHE A 17 -16.57 -4.88 8.78
C PHE A 17 -16.97 -3.61 8.03
N PRO A 18 -16.16 -2.54 8.05
CA PRO A 18 -16.58 -1.25 7.48
C PRO A 18 -16.93 -1.35 6.00
N ALA A 19 -18.08 -0.77 5.63
CA ALA A 19 -18.50 -0.71 4.24
C ALA A 19 -17.48 0.13 3.44
N ASN A 20 -16.95 -0.46 2.35
CA ASN A 20 -15.95 0.12 1.45
C ASN A 20 -14.50 0.16 1.96
N GLU A 21 -14.17 -0.54 3.04
CA GLU A 21 -12.76 -0.76 3.42
C GLU A 21 -12.20 -2.06 2.85
N HIS A 22 -10.90 -2.04 2.57
CA HIS A 22 -10.15 -3.17 2.05
C HIS A 22 -8.88 -3.35 2.89
N TYR A 23 -8.72 -4.50 3.54
CA TYR A 23 -7.57 -4.81 4.39
C TYR A 23 -6.61 -5.74 3.67
N PHE A 24 -5.58 -5.14 3.07
CA PHE A 24 -4.57 -5.87 2.30
C PHE A 24 -3.20 -5.74 2.92
N GLY A 25 -2.60 -6.87 3.25
CA GLY A 25 -1.19 -6.94 3.63
C GLY A 25 -0.27 -6.64 2.44
N LEU A 26 0.98 -6.29 2.73
CA LEU A 26 2.01 -6.07 1.72
C LEU A 26 3.07 -7.17 1.80
N VAL A 27 3.38 -7.79 0.65
CA VAL A 27 4.43 -8.81 0.56
C VAL A 27 5.78 -8.20 0.97
N ASN A 28 6.54 -8.90 1.80
CA ASN A 28 7.92 -8.55 2.13
C ASN A 28 8.86 -9.16 1.06
N PHE A 29 9.75 -8.35 0.49
CA PHE A 29 10.72 -8.76 -0.53
C PHE A 29 12.15 -8.84 0.01
N GLY A 30 12.29 -9.35 1.24
CA GLY A 30 13.56 -9.41 1.96
C GLY A 30 13.88 -8.06 2.60
N ASN A 31 13.74 -7.97 3.92
CA ASN A 31 14.00 -6.76 4.69
C ASN A 31 13.27 -5.50 4.19
N THR A 32 12.07 -5.63 3.60
CA THR A 32 11.26 -4.47 3.15
C THR A 32 10.10 -4.15 4.09
N CYS A 33 10.08 -4.72 5.31
CA CYS A 33 9.00 -4.47 6.27
C CYS A 33 9.00 -3.02 6.79
N TYR A 34 10.15 -2.33 6.79
CA TYR A 34 10.22 -0.90 7.10
C TYR A 34 9.41 -0.05 6.10
N ILE A 35 9.46 -0.39 4.80
CA ILE A 35 8.62 0.22 3.77
C ILE A 35 7.16 -0.15 4.02
N ASN A 36 6.87 -1.44 4.17
CA ASN A 36 5.49 -1.93 4.27
C ASN A 36 4.74 -1.33 5.46
N SER A 37 5.39 -1.23 6.63
CA SER A 37 4.78 -0.68 7.84
C SER A 37 4.43 0.80 7.71
N VAL A 38 5.34 1.61 7.13
CA VAL A 38 5.07 3.05 6.89
C VAL A 38 3.98 3.24 5.84
N LEU A 39 3.98 2.46 4.75
CA LEU A 39 2.92 2.52 3.75
C LEU A 39 1.54 2.18 4.32
N GLN A 40 1.46 1.20 5.22
CA GLN A 40 0.22 0.88 5.93
C GLN A 40 -0.21 2.04 6.84
N ALA A 41 0.71 2.60 7.64
CA ALA A 41 0.41 3.76 8.49
C ALA A 41 -0.15 4.93 7.66
N LEU A 42 0.51 5.27 6.56
CA LEU A 42 0.08 6.32 5.63
C LEU A 42 -1.26 6.01 4.95
N TYR A 43 -1.52 4.75 4.59
CA TYR A 43 -2.80 4.36 3.99
C TYR A 43 -3.97 4.57 4.96
N PHE A 44 -3.76 4.32 6.27
CA PHE A 44 -4.80 4.53 7.28
C PHE A 44 -4.86 5.97 7.81
N CYS A 45 -3.91 6.84 7.45
CA CYS A 45 -4.09 8.29 7.54
C CYS A 45 -5.11 8.77 6.50
N LYS A 46 -6.40 8.72 6.83
CA LYS A 46 -7.51 9.02 5.90
C LYS A 46 -7.32 10.27 5.03
N PRO A 47 -6.94 11.45 5.58
CA PRO A 47 -6.75 12.64 4.76
C PRO A 47 -5.64 12.47 3.70
N PHE A 48 -4.57 11.78 4.05
CA PHE A 48 -3.48 11.48 3.12
C PHE A 48 -3.94 10.51 2.03
N ARG A 49 -4.57 9.39 2.41
CA ARG A 49 -5.12 8.41 1.47
C ARG A 49 -6.07 9.07 0.46
N GLU A 50 -6.99 9.91 0.93
CA GLU A 50 -7.95 10.61 0.08
C GLU A 50 -7.24 11.51 -0.94
N LYS A 51 -6.22 12.28 -0.52
CA LYS A 51 -5.43 13.11 -1.45
C LYS A 51 -4.64 12.31 -2.47
N ILE A 52 -4.08 11.17 -2.09
CA ILE A 52 -3.39 10.28 -3.03
C ILE A 52 -4.37 9.68 -4.06
N LEU A 53 -5.58 9.29 -3.64
CA LEU A 53 -6.61 8.77 -4.55
C LEU A 53 -7.17 9.87 -5.46
N GLU A 54 -7.37 11.09 -4.96
CA GLU A 54 -7.72 12.27 -5.77
C GLU A 54 -6.65 12.55 -6.83
N TYR A 55 -5.36 12.49 -6.44
CA TYR A 55 -4.24 12.65 -7.36
C TYR A 55 -4.34 11.61 -8.48
N LYS A 56 -4.55 10.32 -8.15
CA LYS A 56 -4.70 9.25 -9.15
C LYS A 56 -5.85 9.51 -10.12
N ALA A 57 -7.00 9.95 -9.61
CA ALA A 57 -8.19 10.21 -10.43
C ALA A 57 -7.97 11.33 -11.45
N LYS A 58 -7.24 12.39 -11.06
CA LYS A 58 -6.92 13.55 -11.92
C LYS A 58 -5.81 13.23 -12.93
N ASN A 59 -4.91 12.30 -12.62
CA ASN A 59 -3.65 12.10 -13.32
C ASN A 59 -3.55 10.74 -14.04
N LYS A 60 -4.52 10.43 -14.91
CA LYS A 60 -4.63 9.10 -15.58
C LYS A 60 -3.48 8.74 -16.53
N ARG A 61 -2.70 9.71 -17.02
CA ARG A 61 -1.61 9.53 -18.00
C ARG A 61 -0.34 10.28 -17.60
N THR A 62 0.05 10.17 -16.34
CA THR A 62 1.26 10.83 -15.85
C THR A 62 2.51 10.01 -16.12
N LYS A 63 3.64 10.73 -16.24
CA LYS A 63 4.98 10.13 -16.22
C LYS A 63 5.15 9.33 -14.93
N GLU A 64 5.82 8.20 -15.02
CA GLU A 64 6.11 7.37 -13.85
C GLU A 64 7.04 8.12 -12.87
N THR A 65 6.49 8.44 -11.70
CA THR A 65 7.16 9.06 -10.54
C THR A 65 6.90 8.21 -9.30
N LEU A 66 7.67 8.40 -8.22
CA LEU A 66 7.40 7.74 -6.94
C LEU A 66 5.97 8.00 -6.44
N LEU A 67 5.50 9.25 -6.52
CA LEU A 67 4.12 9.63 -6.19
C LEU A 67 3.09 8.88 -7.05
N ALA A 68 3.33 8.74 -8.35
CA ALA A 68 2.44 7.97 -9.23
C ALA A 68 2.41 6.49 -8.84
N CYS A 69 3.56 5.89 -8.49
CA CYS A 69 3.63 4.51 -8.01
C CYS A 69 2.92 4.32 -6.65
N LEU A 70 3.02 5.30 -5.75
CA LEU A 70 2.30 5.31 -4.48
C LEU A 70 0.79 5.38 -4.71
N ALA A 71 0.36 6.28 -5.61
CA ALA A 71 -1.03 6.45 -5.98
C ALA A 71 -1.62 5.20 -6.64
N ASP A 72 -0.85 4.53 -7.50
CA ASP A 72 -1.21 3.23 -8.07
C ASP A 72 -1.37 2.17 -6.99
N LEU A 73 -0.45 2.11 -6.02
CA LEU A 73 -0.53 1.15 -4.92
C LEU A 73 -1.78 1.38 -4.06
N PHE A 74 -2.05 2.62 -3.65
CA PHE A 74 -3.21 2.96 -2.82
C PHE A 74 -4.52 2.70 -3.56
N TYR A 75 -4.58 3.06 -4.84
CA TYR A 75 -5.71 2.75 -5.71
C TYR A 75 -5.92 1.24 -5.82
N ASN A 76 -4.86 0.47 -6.06
CA ASN A 76 -4.93 -0.99 -6.15
C ASN A 76 -5.44 -1.65 -4.87
N ILE A 77 -5.20 -1.09 -3.69
CA ILE A 77 -5.80 -1.56 -2.42
C ILE A 77 -7.28 -1.17 -2.37
N ALA A 78 -7.58 0.10 -2.62
CA ALA A 78 -8.92 0.68 -2.46
C ALA A 78 -9.97 0.12 -3.43
N THR A 79 -9.56 -0.43 -4.58
CA THR A 79 -10.47 -0.97 -5.59
C THR A 79 -10.46 -2.49 -5.69
N GLN A 80 -9.98 -3.19 -4.66
CA GLN A 80 -10.04 -4.65 -4.65
C GLN A 80 -11.47 -5.15 -4.64
N LYS A 81 -11.71 -6.31 -5.27
CA LYS A 81 -13.03 -6.96 -5.20
C LYS A 81 -13.23 -7.73 -3.88
N LYS A 82 -12.13 -8.21 -3.30
CA LYS A 82 -12.13 -8.92 -2.02
C LYS A 82 -11.91 -7.91 -0.90
N LYS A 83 -12.54 -8.11 0.25
CA LYS A 83 -12.34 -7.28 1.45
C LYS A 83 -10.96 -7.47 2.08
N VAL A 84 -10.40 -8.68 1.99
CA VAL A 84 -9.12 -9.03 2.61
C VAL A 84 -8.21 -9.74 1.62
N GLY A 85 -6.91 -9.45 1.68
CA GLY A 85 -5.92 -10.16 0.87
C GLY A 85 -4.49 -9.66 1.06
N THR A 86 -3.69 -9.80 0.01
CA THR A 86 -2.29 -9.38 -0.01
C THR A 86 -1.93 -8.78 -1.36
N ILE A 87 -1.12 -7.71 -1.36
CA ILE A 87 -0.61 -7.04 -2.57
C ILE A 87 0.92 -7.02 -2.56
N ALA A 88 1.50 -7.17 -3.74
CA ALA A 88 2.94 -7.09 -3.97
C ALA A 88 3.34 -5.66 -4.41
N PRO A 89 3.95 -4.82 -3.54
CA PRO A 89 4.34 -3.44 -3.88
C PRO A 89 5.60 -3.33 -4.77
N LYS A 90 5.81 -4.25 -5.71
CA LYS A 90 7.05 -4.36 -6.52
C LYS A 90 7.40 -3.07 -7.26
N LYS A 91 6.42 -2.45 -7.93
CA LYS A 91 6.63 -1.22 -8.70
C LYS A 91 7.08 -0.06 -7.82
N PHE A 92 6.40 0.13 -6.69
CA PHE A 92 6.74 1.17 -5.73
C PHE A 92 8.16 0.98 -5.17
N ILE A 93 8.49 -0.23 -4.70
CA ILE A 93 9.82 -0.53 -4.14
C ILE A 93 10.92 -0.32 -5.17
N ALA A 94 10.74 -0.83 -6.39
CA ALA A 94 11.72 -0.66 -7.47
C ALA A 94 11.93 0.83 -7.80
N ARG A 95 10.85 1.62 -7.81
CA ARG A 95 10.94 3.05 -8.07
C ARG A 95 11.64 3.80 -6.93
N PHE A 96 11.27 3.51 -5.69
CA PHE A 96 11.88 4.13 -4.50
C PHE A 96 13.39 3.88 -4.44
N ARG A 97 13.82 2.63 -4.64
CA ARG A 97 15.25 2.26 -4.66
C ARG A 97 16.03 2.97 -5.76
N LYS A 98 15.43 3.10 -6.95
CA LYS A 98 16.02 3.82 -8.07
C LYS A 98 16.23 5.31 -7.78
N GLU A 99 15.31 5.94 -7.04
CA GLU A 99 15.44 7.35 -6.65
C GLU A 99 16.32 7.54 -5.41
N ASN A 100 16.42 6.53 -4.54
CA ASN A 100 17.16 6.58 -3.28
C ASN A 100 18.16 5.42 -3.17
N VAL A 101 19.33 5.56 -3.80
CA VAL A 101 20.38 4.53 -3.89
C VAL A 101 20.84 3.97 -2.54
N LYS A 102 20.71 4.74 -1.45
CA LYS A 102 20.99 4.26 -0.08
C LYS A 102 20.16 3.01 0.29
N PHE A 103 18.94 2.91 -0.22
CA PHE A 103 18.02 1.81 0.04
C PHE A 103 18.06 0.72 -1.03
N ASP A 104 18.90 0.87 -2.07
CA ASP A 104 19.06 -0.10 -3.16
C ASP A 104 19.98 -1.27 -2.77
N ASN A 105 19.55 -2.00 -1.74
CA ASN A 105 20.20 -3.19 -1.22
C ASN A 105 19.16 -4.07 -0.51
N TYR A 106 19.63 -5.20 0.02
CA TYR A 106 18.81 -6.19 0.73
C TYR A 106 18.88 -6.04 2.26
N MET A 107 19.41 -4.93 2.77
CA MET A 107 19.52 -4.70 4.22
C MET A 107 18.21 -4.16 4.79
N GLN A 108 18.03 -4.39 6.08
CA GLN A 108 16.99 -3.71 6.84
C GLN A 108 17.38 -2.24 7.03
N HIS A 109 16.40 -1.35 6.92
CA HIS A 109 16.58 0.09 7.13
C HIS A 109 15.66 0.61 8.23
N ASP A 110 15.95 1.82 8.70
CA ASP A 110 15.10 2.54 9.63
C ASP A 110 13.82 3.02 8.91
N ALA A 111 12.65 2.71 9.49
CA ALA A 111 11.35 3.10 8.96
C ALA A 111 11.14 4.62 8.99
N HIS A 112 11.68 5.31 10.00
CA HIS A 112 11.63 6.76 10.08
C HIS A 112 12.49 7.39 8.98
N GLU A 113 13.66 6.81 8.69
CA GLU A 113 14.49 7.29 7.57
C GLU A 113 13.77 7.13 6.22
N PHE A 114 13.12 5.99 6.00
CA PHE A 114 12.27 5.80 4.83
C PHE A 114 11.14 6.84 4.76
N PHE A 115 10.46 7.10 5.88
CA PHE A 115 9.37 8.07 5.92
C PHE A 115 9.80 9.49 5.55
N VAL A 116 10.98 9.92 5.99
CA VAL A 116 11.52 11.26 5.65
C VAL A 116 11.90 11.39 4.17
N GLN A 117 12.23 10.29 3.50
CA GLN A 117 12.66 10.26 2.08
C GLN A 117 11.51 10.02 1.09
N LEU A 118 10.31 9.71 1.59
CA LEU A 118 9.11 9.43 0.79
C LEU A 118 8.43 10.71 0.30
#